data_AF-A0A2J6QYV9-F1
#
_entry.id   AF-A0A2J6QYV9-F1
#
_cell.length_a   1.000
_cell.length_b   1.000
_cell.length_c   1.000
_cell.angle_alpha   90.00
_cell.angle_beta   90.00
_cell.angle_gamma   90.00
#
_symmetry.space_group_name_H-M   'P 1'
#
loop_
_entity.id
_entity.type
_entity.pdbx_description
1 polymer ?
#
loop_
_entity_poly.entity_id
_entity_poly.type
_entity_poly.pdbx_seq_one_letter_code
_entity_poly.pdbx_strand_id
1 'polypeptide(L)'
;MNETANADLFTTDPSRLFIYYNAREIDPEMEDNITDDGSVNRLAMKSLKQFGVCSDGTDPFIIKEDRATRPVENINTPPTPEAYAEAKAVQVLKYCGLDPDYPDEEESNATEDERNTAGATTLQNLKQCLTEGYPVVFGFTFYWDSPPWETDTEIYYLLPSLDDDQRHKPPPKDENGKAFGGHTVLAIGYDDNTGQVLCRNSWGKEREKPGLFYMTYDWITDWEATNDFWTLRVIQSDDQ
;
A
#
# COMPACT_ATOMS: atom_id res chain seq x y z
N MET A 1 -12.23 9.95 -29.43
CA MET A 1 -10.81 9.72 -29.72
C MET A 1 -10.01 10.75 -28.95
N ASN A 2 -9.53 10.38 -27.77
CA ASN A 2 -8.41 10.99 -27.08
C ASN A 2 -7.71 9.82 -26.39
N GLU A 3 -6.96 9.06 -27.19
CA GLU A 3 -5.86 8.25 -26.68
C GLU A 3 -4.80 9.26 -26.23
N THR A 4 -4.86 9.70 -24.97
CA THR A 4 -3.67 10.26 -24.35
C THR A 4 -2.75 9.09 -24.07
N ALA A 5 -1.64 9.08 -24.81
CA ALA A 5 -0.56 8.12 -24.72
C ALA A 5 -0.22 7.78 -23.26
N ASN A 6 -0.23 6.49 -22.94
CA ASN A 6 0.65 5.95 -21.90
C ASN A 6 2.07 6.09 -22.44
N ALA A 7 2.64 7.29 -22.35
CA ALA A 7 4.09 7.41 -22.34
C ALA A 7 4.55 6.73 -21.05
N ASP A 8 5.43 5.74 -21.16
CA ASP A 8 6.14 5.25 -19.99
C ASP A 8 6.87 6.44 -19.38
N LEU A 9 6.36 6.92 -18.23
CA LEU A 9 6.87 8.09 -17.51
C LEU A 9 8.34 7.93 -17.11
N PHE A 10 8.84 6.70 -17.13
CA PHE A 10 10.19 6.33 -16.76
C PHE A 10 10.76 5.32 -17.75
N THR A 11 12.08 5.36 -17.94
CA THR A 11 12.80 4.34 -18.73
C THR A 11 12.98 3.02 -17.96
N THR A 12 12.85 3.05 -16.63
CA THR A 12 12.81 1.90 -15.69
C THR A 12 11.69 2.12 -14.67
N ASP A 13 11.36 1.15 -13.82
CA ASP A 13 10.34 1.34 -12.78
C ASP A 13 10.63 2.59 -11.88
N PRO A 14 9.61 3.21 -11.24
CA PRO A 14 9.83 4.26 -10.25
C PRO A 14 10.65 3.76 -9.06
N SER A 15 11.52 4.60 -8.50
CA SER A 15 12.33 4.23 -7.33
C SER A 15 11.45 4.08 -6.10
N ARG A 16 11.33 2.82 -5.64
CA ARG A 16 10.65 2.50 -4.37
C ARG A 16 11.45 3.03 -3.17
N LEU A 17 12.77 3.08 -3.28
CA LEU A 17 13.65 3.54 -2.21
C LEU A 17 13.48 5.05 -1.99
N PHE A 18 13.43 5.82 -3.09
CA PHE A 18 13.20 7.26 -3.03
C PHE A 18 11.89 7.59 -2.32
N ILE A 19 10.79 6.90 -2.68
CA ILE A 19 9.49 7.08 -2.05
C ILE A 19 9.56 6.73 -0.56
N TYR A 20 10.14 5.58 -0.22
CA TYR A 20 10.18 5.07 1.15
C TYR A 20 11.08 5.89 2.07
N TYR A 21 12.23 6.36 1.59
CA TYR A 21 13.10 7.26 2.33
C TYR A 21 12.40 8.59 2.62
N ASN A 22 11.87 9.26 1.58
CA ASN A 22 11.25 10.56 1.74
C ASN A 22 9.96 10.52 2.57
N ALA A 23 9.23 9.39 2.57
CA ALA A 23 8.07 9.22 3.44
C ALA A 23 8.46 9.21 4.93
N ARG A 24 9.59 8.59 5.29
CA ARG A 24 10.13 8.58 6.66
C ARG A 24 10.83 9.88 7.04
N GLU A 25 11.49 10.54 6.09
CA GLU A 25 12.12 11.85 6.32
C GLU A 25 11.10 12.92 6.74
N ILE A 26 9.88 12.89 6.18
CA ILE A 26 8.82 13.84 6.54
C ILE A 26 7.94 13.37 7.71
N ASP A 27 8.25 12.21 8.27
CA ASP A 27 7.52 11.66 9.40
C ASP A 27 7.94 12.39 10.68
N PRO A 28 7.03 13.09 11.39
CA PRO A 28 7.36 13.75 12.64
C PRO A 28 7.83 12.78 13.73
N GLU A 29 7.51 11.48 13.64
CA GLU A 29 7.99 10.47 14.60
C GLU A 29 9.45 10.07 14.36
N MET A 30 10.02 10.41 13.19
CA MET A 30 11.36 10.03 12.77
C MET A 30 12.40 11.15 12.92
N GLU A 31 12.05 12.27 13.57
CA GLU A 31 12.72 13.59 13.76
C GLU A 31 14.20 13.76 13.33
N ASP A 32 15.10 12.79 13.54
CA ASP A 32 16.48 12.76 13.01
C ASP A 32 17.08 11.33 12.90
N ASN A 33 16.27 10.28 13.03
CA ASN A 33 16.73 8.89 13.11
C ASN A 33 15.92 7.99 12.17
N ILE A 34 16.16 8.14 10.86
CA ILE A 34 15.52 7.30 9.85
C ILE A 34 15.99 5.85 9.99
N THR A 35 15.08 5.00 10.44
CA THR A 35 15.25 3.56 10.57
C THR A 35 14.27 2.81 9.67
N ASP A 36 14.51 1.52 9.49
CA ASP A 36 13.65 0.63 8.71
C ASP A 36 12.50 0.09 9.58
N ASP A 37 11.63 1.00 10.04
CA ASP A 37 10.52 0.69 10.97
C ASP A 37 9.13 0.80 10.28
N GLY A 38 9.11 0.80 8.94
CA GLY A 38 7.90 1.00 8.16
C GLY A 38 7.60 2.47 7.84
N SER A 39 6.42 2.72 7.26
CA SER A 39 5.84 4.03 6.97
C SER A 39 4.35 3.84 6.68
N VAL A 40 3.61 4.94 6.50
CA VAL A 40 2.17 4.92 6.15
C VAL A 40 1.93 5.48 4.75
N ASN A 41 0.88 5.02 4.07
CA ASN A 41 0.55 5.43 2.70
C ASN A 41 0.33 6.93 2.61
N ARG A 42 -0.30 7.54 3.61
CA ARG A 42 -0.46 9.01 3.68
C ARG A 42 0.86 9.77 3.55
N LEU A 43 1.93 9.32 4.22
CA LEU A 43 3.25 9.95 4.13
C LEU A 43 3.90 9.69 2.77
N ALA A 44 3.73 8.49 2.20
CA ALA A 44 4.16 8.20 0.84
C ALA A 44 3.46 9.11 -0.20
N MET A 45 2.16 9.37 -0.04
CA MET A 45 1.42 10.29 -0.91
C MET A 45 1.89 11.74 -0.77
N LYS A 46 2.16 12.18 0.46
CA LYS A 46 2.73 13.51 0.74
C LYS A 46 4.14 13.66 0.15
N SER A 47 5.00 12.65 0.30
CA SER A 47 6.36 12.68 -0.24
C SER A 47 6.34 12.73 -1.77
N LEU A 48 5.50 11.92 -2.42
CA LEU A 48 5.29 11.97 -3.87
C LEU A 48 4.79 13.33 -4.36
N LYS A 49 3.91 13.99 -3.60
CA LYS A 49 3.43 15.34 -3.93
C LYS A 49 4.51 16.40 -3.76
N GLN A 50 5.33 16.28 -2.72
CA GLN A 50 6.34 17.27 -2.37
C GLN A 50 7.60 17.16 -3.23
N PHE A 51 8.06 15.95 -3.51
CA PHE A 51 9.35 15.68 -4.14
C PHE A 51 9.22 15.08 -5.54
N GLY A 52 8.06 14.52 -5.89
CA GLY A 52 7.92 13.66 -7.06
C GLY A 52 8.54 12.29 -6.83
N VAL A 53 9.00 11.64 -7.90
CA VAL A 53 9.71 10.35 -7.82
C VAL A 53 10.69 10.23 -8.99
N CYS A 54 11.91 9.78 -8.70
CA CYS A 54 12.89 9.44 -9.73
C CYS A 54 12.76 7.97 -10.17
N SER A 55 13.47 7.58 -11.22
CA SER A 55 13.55 6.19 -11.65
C SER A 55 14.41 5.33 -10.70
N ASP A 56 14.11 4.03 -10.63
CA ASP A 56 14.91 3.03 -9.91
C ASP A 56 16.34 2.92 -10.48
N GLY A 57 16.58 3.35 -11.73
CA GLY A 57 17.94 3.47 -12.27
C GLY A 57 18.79 4.54 -11.58
N THR A 58 18.18 5.62 -11.09
CA THR A 58 18.87 6.73 -10.43
C THR A 58 19.00 6.52 -8.92
N ASP A 59 17.98 5.94 -8.29
CA ASP A 59 18.02 5.56 -6.87
C ASP A 59 17.60 4.08 -6.69
N PRO A 60 18.54 3.14 -6.90
CA PRO A 60 18.22 1.72 -7.01
C PRO A 60 17.95 1.05 -5.67
N PHE A 61 17.04 0.07 -5.69
CA PHE A 61 16.81 -0.82 -4.55
C PHE A 61 17.85 -1.95 -4.48
N ILE A 62 18.91 -1.78 -3.67
CA ILE A 62 20.05 -2.70 -3.62
C ILE A 62 19.79 -3.81 -2.58
N ILE A 63 19.51 -5.01 -3.07
CA ILE A 63 19.29 -6.20 -2.21
C ILE A 63 20.63 -6.90 -1.97
N LYS A 64 20.97 -7.20 -0.70
CA LYS A 64 22.13 -8.06 -0.40
C LYS A 64 21.85 -9.50 -0.83
N GLU A 65 22.87 -10.19 -1.35
CA GLU A 65 22.74 -11.55 -1.89
C GLU A 65 22.26 -12.60 -0.87
N ASP A 66 22.33 -12.32 0.45
CA ASP A 66 21.83 -13.22 1.48
C ASP A 66 20.30 -13.33 1.47
N ARG A 67 19.84 -14.44 0.91
CA ARG A 67 18.42 -14.79 0.73
C ARG A 67 17.67 -14.93 2.05
N ALA A 68 18.34 -15.20 3.18
CA ALA A 68 17.67 -15.49 4.45
C ALA A 68 17.02 -14.25 5.07
N THR A 69 17.60 -13.06 4.86
CA THR A 69 17.12 -11.81 5.45
C THR A 69 16.73 -10.76 4.40
N ARG A 70 17.09 -10.94 3.12
CA ARG A 70 16.93 -9.96 2.02
C ARG A 70 17.11 -8.50 2.47
N PRO A 71 18.18 -8.17 3.25
CA PRO A 71 18.32 -6.83 3.77
C PRO A 71 18.69 -5.92 2.61
N VAL A 72 18.04 -4.76 2.55
CA VAL A 72 18.30 -3.73 1.56
C VAL A 72 19.49 -2.92 2.06
N GLU A 73 20.56 -2.85 1.27
CA GLU A 73 21.83 -2.27 1.71
C GLU A 73 21.71 -0.77 1.96
N ASN A 74 20.98 -0.08 1.11
CA ASN A 74 20.87 1.37 1.06
C ASN A 74 19.54 1.90 1.60
N ILE A 75 18.81 1.13 2.41
CA ILE A 75 17.43 1.47 2.84
C ILE A 75 17.31 2.80 3.58
N ASN A 76 18.34 3.17 4.35
CA ASN A 76 18.40 4.43 5.11
C ASN A 76 19.39 5.42 4.49
N THR A 77 19.88 5.15 3.28
CA THR A 77 20.77 6.06 2.57
C THR A 77 19.95 7.19 1.95
N PRO A 78 20.28 8.47 2.20
CA PRO A 78 19.58 9.60 1.59
C PRO A 78 19.72 9.58 0.06
N PRO A 79 18.64 9.89 -0.68
CA PRO A 79 18.71 10.10 -2.12
C PRO A 79 19.68 11.22 -2.50
N THR A 80 20.29 11.08 -3.66
CA THR A 80 21.26 12.07 -4.15
C THR A 80 20.57 13.34 -4.66
N PRO A 81 21.27 14.49 -4.73
CA PRO A 81 20.74 15.69 -5.38
C PRO A 81 20.27 15.44 -6.82
N GLU A 82 20.93 14.54 -7.55
CA GLU A 82 20.54 14.11 -8.89
C GLU A 82 19.17 13.40 -8.88
N ALA A 83 18.92 12.52 -7.91
CA ALA A 83 17.63 11.85 -7.74
C ALA A 83 16.50 12.87 -7.49
N TYR A 84 16.72 13.86 -6.62
CA TYR A 84 15.74 14.93 -6.39
C TYR A 84 15.55 15.83 -7.62
N ALA A 85 16.58 16.04 -8.43
CA ALA A 85 16.47 16.81 -9.66
C ALA A 85 15.61 16.09 -10.72
N GLU A 86 15.80 14.78 -10.89
CA GLU A 86 14.96 13.94 -11.76
C GLU A 86 13.52 13.84 -11.24
N ALA A 87 13.34 13.64 -9.93
CA ALA A 87 12.02 13.47 -9.32
C ALA A 87 11.08 14.66 -9.58
N LYS A 88 11.62 15.87 -9.70
CA LYS A 88 10.84 17.08 -10.02
C LYS A 88 10.14 17.02 -11.39
N ALA A 89 10.63 16.20 -12.32
CA ALA A 89 10.02 16.05 -13.64
C ALA A 89 8.76 15.16 -13.63
N VAL A 90 8.55 14.36 -12.56
CA VAL A 90 7.37 13.49 -12.41
C VAL A 90 6.70 13.79 -11.08
N GLN A 91 5.72 14.69 -11.10
CA GLN A 91 5.00 15.10 -9.91
C GLN A 91 3.61 14.50 -9.85
N VAL A 92 3.28 13.93 -8.68
CA VAL A 92 1.89 13.64 -8.34
C VAL A 92 1.17 14.96 -8.13
N LEU A 93 0.18 15.26 -8.98
CA LEU A 93 -0.60 16.48 -8.86
C LEU A 93 -1.75 16.32 -7.88
N LYS A 94 -2.39 15.15 -7.87
CA LYS A 94 -3.54 14.87 -7.01
C LYS A 94 -3.54 13.42 -6.55
N TYR A 95 -3.79 13.24 -5.26
CA TYR A 95 -4.06 11.97 -4.60
C TYR A 95 -5.32 12.10 -3.75
N CYS A 96 -5.96 10.98 -3.38
CA CYS A 96 -7.21 10.95 -2.63
C CYS A 96 -7.21 9.82 -1.61
N GLY A 97 -7.61 10.10 -0.38
CA GLY A 97 -7.97 9.10 0.62
C GLY A 97 -9.37 8.57 0.32
N LEU A 98 -9.62 7.29 0.56
CA LEU A 98 -10.88 6.62 0.22
C LEU A 98 -11.65 6.11 1.44
N ASP A 99 -10.98 6.00 2.56
CA ASP A 99 -11.52 5.79 3.90
C ASP A 99 -11.59 7.11 4.67
N PRO A 100 -12.42 7.21 5.72
CA PRO A 100 -12.57 8.47 6.43
C PRO A 100 -11.35 8.79 7.31
N ASP A 101 -11.02 10.07 7.41
CA ASP A 101 -9.91 10.58 8.20
C ASP A 101 -10.39 10.80 9.64
N TYR A 102 -10.36 9.76 10.47
CA TYR A 102 -10.78 9.87 11.86
C TYR A 102 -9.63 10.43 12.72
N PRO A 103 -9.83 11.54 13.44
CA PRO A 103 -8.95 11.88 14.55
C PRO A 103 -9.12 10.82 15.65
N ASP A 104 -8.02 10.41 16.30
CA ASP A 104 -7.94 9.29 17.24
C ASP A 104 -9.08 9.24 18.29
N GLU A 105 -9.54 10.40 18.78
CA GLU A 105 -10.63 10.50 19.76
C GLU A 105 -11.99 10.09 19.19
N GLU A 106 -12.30 10.39 17.93
CA GLU A 106 -13.58 10.03 17.28
C GLU A 106 -13.60 8.55 16.90
N GLU A 107 -12.46 8.00 16.47
CA GLU A 107 -12.30 6.56 16.19
C GLU A 107 -12.61 5.69 17.43
N SER A 108 -12.11 6.12 18.60
CA SER A 108 -12.34 5.41 19.86
C SER A 108 -13.80 5.37 20.32
N ASN A 109 -14.63 6.31 19.82
CA ASN A 109 -16.03 6.46 20.20
C ASN A 109 -17.03 5.96 19.13
N ALA A 110 -16.55 5.61 17.94
CA ALA A 110 -17.39 5.14 16.85
C ALA A 110 -18.10 3.83 17.20
N THR A 111 -19.41 3.80 17.02
CA THR A 111 -20.24 2.60 17.18
C THR A 111 -19.96 1.57 16.09
N GLU A 112 -20.32 0.31 16.33
CA GLU A 112 -20.18 -0.76 15.34
C GLU A 112 -20.93 -0.44 14.04
N ASP A 113 -22.13 0.14 14.11
CA ASP A 113 -22.91 0.54 12.94
C ASP A 113 -22.23 1.65 12.13
N GLU A 114 -21.59 2.62 12.79
CA GLU A 114 -20.81 3.67 12.13
C GLU A 114 -19.57 3.11 11.44
N ARG A 115 -18.84 2.20 12.11
CA ARG A 115 -17.67 1.51 11.55
C ARG A 115 -18.04 0.66 10.34
N ASN A 116 -19.14 -0.09 10.44
CA ASN A 116 -19.68 -0.88 9.33
C ASN A 116 -20.09 0.01 8.14
N THR A 117 -20.71 1.16 8.41
CA THR A 117 -21.10 2.13 7.38
C THR A 117 -19.87 2.72 6.69
N ALA A 118 -18.84 3.06 7.45
CA ALA A 118 -17.57 3.55 6.91
C ALA A 118 -16.90 2.50 6.03
N GLY A 119 -16.75 1.26 6.51
CA GLY A 119 -16.17 0.17 5.70
C GLY A 119 -16.95 -0.11 4.41
N ALA A 120 -18.29 -0.10 4.46
CA ALA A 120 -19.12 -0.21 3.26
C ALA A 120 -18.89 0.94 2.26
N THR A 121 -18.73 2.17 2.77
CA THR A 121 -18.42 3.35 1.96
C THR A 121 -17.02 3.26 1.34
N THR A 122 -16.01 2.83 2.11
CA THR A 122 -14.65 2.60 1.64
C THR A 122 -14.63 1.57 0.50
N LEU A 123 -15.36 0.46 0.65
CA LEU A 123 -15.48 -0.55 -0.41
C LEU A 123 -16.11 0.02 -1.69
N GLN A 124 -17.15 0.86 -1.57
CA GLN A 124 -17.75 1.52 -2.73
C GLN A 124 -16.76 2.47 -3.41
N ASN A 125 -16.03 3.28 -2.63
CA ASN A 125 -15.01 4.19 -3.15
C ASN A 125 -13.88 3.41 -3.86
N LEU A 126 -13.41 2.31 -3.28
CA LEU A 126 -12.41 1.42 -3.88
C LEU A 126 -12.90 0.88 -5.22
N LYS A 127 -14.12 0.32 -5.29
CA LYS A 127 -14.70 -0.20 -6.53
C LYS A 127 -14.83 0.88 -7.60
N GLN A 128 -15.25 2.09 -7.22
CA GLN A 128 -15.35 3.22 -8.13
C GLN A 128 -13.97 3.58 -8.72
N CYS A 129 -12.93 3.66 -7.88
CA CYS A 129 -11.56 3.93 -8.35
C CYS A 129 -11.08 2.88 -9.36
N LEU A 130 -11.28 1.60 -9.04
CA LEU A 130 -10.85 0.50 -9.90
C LEU A 130 -11.63 0.49 -11.22
N THR A 131 -12.92 0.81 -11.20
CA THR A 131 -13.76 0.94 -12.40
C THR A 131 -13.27 2.07 -13.31
N GLU A 132 -12.82 3.17 -12.72
CA GLU A 132 -12.23 4.30 -13.43
C GLU A 132 -10.80 4.03 -13.93
N GLY A 133 -10.21 2.87 -13.60
CA GLY A 133 -8.86 2.50 -14.01
C GLY A 133 -7.76 3.01 -13.07
N TYR A 134 -8.09 3.42 -11.85
CA TYR A 134 -7.14 3.88 -10.85
C TYR A 134 -6.93 2.82 -9.76
N PRO A 135 -5.73 2.21 -9.67
CA PRO A 135 -5.37 1.33 -8.58
C PRO A 135 -5.44 2.01 -7.22
N VAL A 136 -5.61 1.21 -6.17
CA VAL A 136 -5.73 1.68 -4.78
C VAL A 136 -4.69 0.99 -3.92
N VAL A 137 -3.88 1.74 -3.19
CA VAL A 137 -2.98 1.21 -2.15
C VAL A 137 -3.67 1.28 -0.80
N PHE A 138 -3.53 0.26 0.03
CA PHE A 138 -4.11 0.23 1.37
C PHE A 138 -3.32 -0.69 2.30
N GLY A 139 -3.44 -0.43 3.60
CA GLY A 139 -2.87 -1.23 4.67
C GLY A 139 -3.85 -2.29 5.17
N PHE A 140 -3.32 -3.42 5.61
CA PHE A 140 -4.09 -4.43 6.35
C PHE A 140 -3.23 -5.04 7.47
N THR A 141 -3.90 -5.54 8.50
CA THR A 141 -3.24 -6.15 9.66
C THR A 141 -3.27 -7.67 9.56
N PHE A 142 -2.27 -8.34 10.10
CA PHE A 142 -2.27 -9.80 10.17
C PHE A 142 -2.98 -10.31 11.42
N TYR A 143 -3.90 -11.26 11.23
CA TYR A 143 -4.54 -12.01 12.32
C TYR A 143 -3.82 -13.31 12.68
N TRP A 144 -2.72 -13.60 11.99
CA TRP A 144 -1.86 -14.76 12.20
C TRP A 144 -0.40 -14.36 12.03
N ASP A 145 0.51 -15.05 12.72
CA ASP A 145 1.96 -14.91 12.49
C ASP A 145 2.35 -15.25 11.03
N SER A 146 1.60 -16.17 10.41
CA SER A 146 1.65 -16.41 8.97
C SER A 146 0.23 -16.62 8.45
N PRO A 147 -0.25 -15.84 7.45
CA PRO A 147 -1.59 -16.02 6.94
C PRO A 147 -1.75 -17.42 6.31
N PRO A 148 -2.84 -18.14 6.60
CA PRO A 148 -3.11 -19.45 6.03
C PRO A 148 -3.59 -19.32 4.58
N TRP A 149 -2.69 -18.88 3.69
CA TRP A 149 -2.97 -18.69 2.27
C TRP A 149 -3.51 -19.97 1.64
N GLU A 150 -4.68 -19.88 1.00
CA GLU A 150 -5.22 -20.98 0.22
C GLU A 150 -4.47 -21.09 -1.12
N THR A 151 -3.91 -22.28 -1.37
CA THR A 151 -3.05 -22.53 -2.53
C THR A 151 -3.70 -23.42 -3.60
N ASP A 152 -4.90 -23.95 -3.36
CA ASP A 152 -5.57 -24.90 -4.27
C ASP A 152 -6.20 -24.24 -5.52
N THR A 153 -6.12 -22.92 -5.64
CA THR A 153 -6.52 -22.16 -6.83
C THR A 153 -5.44 -22.23 -7.93
N GLU A 154 -5.82 -22.20 -9.21
CA GLU A 154 -4.85 -22.45 -10.30
C GLU A 154 -3.77 -21.38 -10.44
N ILE A 155 -4.10 -20.10 -10.25
CA ILE A 155 -3.22 -18.98 -10.66
C ILE A 155 -3.03 -17.86 -9.63
N TYR A 156 -3.83 -17.79 -8.57
CA TYR A 156 -3.76 -16.73 -7.55
C TYR A 156 -3.61 -17.31 -6.16
N TYR A 157 -3.14 -16.58 -5.16
CA TYR A 157 -3.39 -16.98 -3.76
C TYR A 157 -4.77 -16.49 -3.33
N LEU A 158 -5.36 -17.09 -2.30
CA LEU A 158 -6.54 -16.56 -1.63
C LEU A 158 -6.23 -16.35 -0.16
N LEU A 159 -6.45 -15.13 0.33
CA LEU A 159 -6.47 -14.84 1.75
C LEU A 159 -7.83 -15.30 2.29
N PRO A 160 -7.88 -16.15 3.32
CA PRO A 160 -9.14 -16.58 3.90
C PRO A 160 -9.97 -15.40 4.40
N SER A 161 -11.29 -15.56 4.36
CA SER A 161 -12.23 -14.63 4.99
C SER A 161 -12.00 -14.53 6.49
N LEU A 162 -12.35 -13.38 7.06
CA LEU A 162 -12.36 -13.17 8.50
C LEU A 162 -13.47 -14.00 9.13
N ASP A 163 -13.14 -14.78 10.15
CA ASP A 163 -14.13 -15.50 10.95
C ASP A 163 -14.72 -14.62 12.07
N ASP A 164 -15.72 -15.14 12.79
CA ASP A 164 -16.34 -14.45 13.94
C ASP A 164 -15.34 -14.19 15.09
N ASP A 165 -14.21 -14.91 15.11
CA ASP A 165 -13.16 -14.71 16.08
C ASP A 165 -12.25 -13.51 15.74
N GLN A 166 -12.29 -13.04 14.49
CA GLN A 166 -11.44 -11.97 13.97
C GLN A 166 -12.22 -10.70 13.63
N ARG A 167 -13.42 -10.85 13.07
CA ARG A 167 -14.25 -9.73 12.59
C ARG A 167 -14.59 -8.78 13.74
N HIS A 168 -14.43 -7.48 13.49
CA HIS A 168 -14.63 -6.37 14.43
C HIS A 168 -13.74 -6.44 15.67
N LYS A 169 -12.61 -7.16 15.60
CA LYS A 169 -11.66 -7.27 16.71
C LYS A 169 -10.29 -6.76 16.27
N PRO A 170 -9.55 -6.11 17.19
CA PRO A 170 -8.20 -5.67 16.91
C PRO A 170 -7.30 -6.85 16.58
N PRO A 171 -6.20 -6.63 15.83
CA PRO A 171 -5.27 -7.69 15.52
C PRO A 171 -4.72 -8.34 16.80
N PRO A 172 -4.58 -9.67 16.82
CA PRO A 172 -4.06 -10.39 17.95
C PRO A 172 -2.61 -10.02 18.23
N LYS A 173 -2.24 -10.17 19.50
CA LYS A 173 -0.89 -9.99 20.01
C LYS A 173 -0.29 -11.35 20.36
N ASP A 174 1.00 -11.50 20.14
CA ASP A 174 1.76 -12.67 20.56
C ASP A 174 1.86 -12.77 22.10
N GLU A 175 2.49 -13.83 22.60
CA GLU A 175 2.69 -14.08 24.03
C GLU A 175 3.48 -12.96 24.76
N ASN A 176 4.21 -12.13 24.00
CA ASN A 176 4.98 -11.00 24.51
C ASN A 176 4.24 -9.66 24.35
N GLY A 177 3.00 -9.68 23.85
CA GLY A 177 2.17 -8.49 23.63
C GLY A 177 2.46 -7.74 22.33
N LYS A 178 3.26 -8.30 21.42
CA LYS A 178 3.57 -7.71 20.11
C LYS A 178 2.48 -8.08 19.09
N ALA A 179 1.93 -7.11 18.38
CA ALA A 179 0.99 -7.37 17.28
C ALA A 179 1.67 -8.11 16.12
N PHE A 180 0.95 -8.97 15.41
CA PHE A 180 1.50 -9.77 14.28
C PHE A 180 1.95 -8.94 13.06
N GLY A 181 1.78 -7.62 13.10
CA GLY A 181 2.30 -6.68 12.10
C GLY A 181 1.25 -6.28 11.07
N GLY A 182 1.58 -5.26 10.29
CA GLY A 182 0.79 -4.76 9.18
C GLY A 182 1.52 -4.94 7.85
N HIS A 183 0.77 -4.90 6.76
CA HIS A 183 1.31 -4.96 5.40
C HIS A 183 0.50 -4.08 4.45
N THR A 184 1.15 -3.60 3.40
CA THR A 184 0.54 -2.72 2.39
C THR A 184 0.54 -3.40 1.03
N VAL A 185 -0.59 -3.34 0.33
CA VAL A 185 -0.80 -3.97 -0.98
C VAL A 185 -1.54 -3.05 -1.94
N LEU A 186 -1.48 -3.38 -3.23
CA LEU A 186 -2.15 -2.63 -4.29
C LEU A 186 -3.37 -3.39 -4.82
N ALA A 187 -4.57 -2.90 -4.58
CA ALA A 187 -5.78 -3.35 -5.28
C ALA A 187 -5.73 -2.92 -6.75
N ILE A 188 -5.97 -3.88 -7.63
CA ILE A 188 -5.93 -3.71 -9.10
C ILE A 188 -7.19 -4.23 -9.81
N GLY A 189 -8.15 -4.76 -9.06
CA GLY A 189 -9.41 -5.24 -9.61
C GLY A 189 -10.35 -5.74 -8.52
N TYR A 190 -11.60 -6.02 -8.88
CA TYR A 190 -12.59 -6.60 -7.99
C TYR A 190 -13.55 -7.51 -8.79
N ASP A 191 -14.19 -8.45 -8.10
CA ASP A 191 -15.23 -9.31 -8.65
C ASP A 191 -16.44 -9.35 -7.69
N ASP A 192 -17.56 -8.76 -8.13
CA ASP A 192 -18.79 -8.74 -7.36
C ASP A 192 -19.46 -10.13 -7.28
N ASN A 193 -19.15 -11.06 -8.19
CA ASN A 193 -19.74 -12.40 -8.16
C ASN A 193 -19.15 -13.24 -7.03
N THR A 194 -17.86 -13.04 -6.73
CA THR A 194 -17.15 -13.74 -5.65
C THR A 194 -16.97 -12.89 -4.41
N GLY A 195 -17.26 -11.60 -4.47
CA GLY A 195 -17.10 -10.67 -3.34
C GLY A 195 -15.63 -10.44 -2.98
N GLN A 196 -14.76 -10.28 -3.98
CA GLN A 196 -13.31 -10.24 -3.79
C GLN A 196 -12.64 -9.04 -4.46
N VAL A 197 -11.53 -8.60 -3.88
CA VAL A 197 -10.57 -7.65 -4.44
C VAL A 197 -9.33 -8.42 -4.88
N LEU A 198 -8.86 -8.15 -6.10
CA LEU A 198 -7.58 -8.65 -6.60
C LEU A 198 -6.47 -7.70 -6.17
N CYS A 199 -5.53 -8.20 -5.37
CA CYS A 199 -4.43 -7.46 -4.81
C CYS A 199 -3.09 -7.91 -5.38
N ARG A 200 -2.17 -6.97 -5.60
CA ARG A 200 -0.77 -7.20 -5.95
C ARG A 200 0.11 -7.01 -4.72
N ASN A 201 0.89 -8.03 -4.41
CA ASN A 201 1.85 -8.08 -3.33
C ASN A 201 3.27 -7.74 -3.84
N SER A 202 4.20 -7.51 -2.92
CA SER A 202 5.57 -7.04 -3.15
C SER A 202 6.66 -8.06 -2.77
N TRP A 203 6.31 -9.34 -2.54
CA TRP A 203 7.24 -10.39 -2.07
C TRP A 203 8.11 -11.06 -3.15
N GLY A 204 8.14 -10.51 -4.36
CA GLY A 204 8.98 -10.95 -5.47
C GLY A 204 8.36 -12.03 -6.37
N LYS A 205 9.05 -12.33 -7.47
CA LYS A 205 8.59 -13.22 -8.55
C LYS A 205 8.91 -14.71 -8.33
N GLU A 206 9.69 -15.05 -7.30
CA GLU A 206 10.14 -16.43 -7.04
C GLU A 206 9.10 -17.31 -6.32
N ARG A 207 7.83 -16.89 -6.25
CA ARG A 207 6.75 -17.72 -5.68
C ARG A 207 6.11 -18.59 -6.77
N GLU A 208 5.46 -19.67 -6.34
CA GLU A 208 4.79 -20.63 -7.22
C GLU A 208 3.71 -19.98 -8.11
N LYS A 209 3.09 -18.90 -7.64
CA LYS A 209 2.08 -18.12 -8.35
C LYS A 209 2.55 -16.68 -8.58
N PRO A 210 2.02 -15.95 -9.58
CA PRO A 210 2.20 -14.50 -9.65
C PRO A 210 1.85 -13.91 -8.28
N GLY A 211 2.61 -12.91 -7.80
CA GLY A 211 2.43 -12.28 -6.48
C GLY A 211 1.12 -11.49 -6.35
N LEU A 212 0.02 -12.13 -6.74
CA LEU A 212 -1.35 -11.67 -6.80
C LEU A 212 -2.17 -12.58 -5.90
N PHE A 213 -3.11 -11.99 -5.19
CA PHE A 213 -4.02 -12.74 -4.33
C PHE A 213 -5.40 -12.09 -4.30
N TYR A 214 -6.41 -12.91 -4.03
CA TYR A 214 -7.74 -12.41 -3.71
C TYR A 214 -7.88 -12.19 -2.20
N MET A 215 -8.52 -11.07 -1.86
CA MET A 215 -8.96 -10.72 -0.51
C MET A 215 -10.48 -10.52 -0.56
N THR A 216 -11.23 -11.11 0.35
CA THR A 216 -12.70 -10.97 0.37
C THR A 216 -13.13 -9.59 0.87
N TYR A 217 -14.36 -9.18 0.53
CA TYR A 217 -14.89 -7.85 0.88
C TYR A 217 -15.07 -7.62 2.38
N ASP A 218 -15.25 -8.68 3.15
CA ASP A 218 -15.27 -8.64 4.61
C ASP A 218 -14.03 -7.92 5.18
N TRP A 219 -12.83 -8.20 4.67
CA TRP A 219 -11.60 -7.49 5.05
C TRP A 219 -11.70 -5.98 4.80
N ILE A 220 -12.16 -5.59 3.60
CA ILE A 220 -12.26 -4.17 3.21
C ILE A 220 -13.33 -3.44 4.03
N THR A 221 -14.40 -4.14 4.39
CA THR A 221 -15.49 -3.57 5.20
C THR A 221 -15.23 -3.61 6.69
N ASP A 222 -14.23 -4.37 7.14
CA ASP A 222 -13.87 -4.47 8.53
C ASP A 222 -12.86 -3.38 8.90
N TRP A 223 -13.32 -2.49 9.78
CA TRP A 223 -12.56 -1.35 10.26
C TRP A 223 -11.23 -1.71 10.93
N GLU A 224 -11.20 -2.81 11.68
CA GLU A 224 -10.00 -3.21 12.45
C GLU A 224 -8.97 -3.92 11.54
N ALA A 225 -9.43 -4.45 10.40
CA ALA A 225 -8.62 -5.27 9.50
C ALA A 225 -7.86 -4.46 8.45
N THR A 226 -8.43 -3.36 7.94
CA THR A 226 -7.85 -2.56 6.85
C THR A 226 -8.00 -1.06 7.06
N ASN A 227 -7.03 -0.28 6.56
CA ASN A 227 -7.02 1.17 6.68
C ASN A 227 -6.12 1.85 5.62
N ASP A 228 -6.09 3.18 5.65
CA ASP A 228 -5.15 4.03 4.93
C ASP A 228 -5.21 3.79 3.43
N PHE A 229 -6.42 3.91 2.86
CA PHE A 229 -6.72 3.65 1.46
C PHE A 229 -6.45 4.91 0.62
N TRP A 230 -5.53 4.81 -0.33
CA TRP A 230 -5.16 5.93 -1.19
C TRP A 230 -5.10 5.58 -2.67
N THR A 231 -5.36 6.57 -3.51
CA THR A 231 -5.17 6.47 -4.96
C THR A 231 -4.57 7.74 -5.53
N LEU A 232 -3.80 7.59 -6.61
CA LEU A 232 -3.27 8.69 -7.42
C LEU A 232 -4.28 9.03 -8.53
N ARG A 233 -4.54 10.32 -8.76
CA ARG A 233 -5.54 10.78 -9.74
C ARG A 233 -4.95 11.50 -10.93
N VAL A 234 -3.91 12.30 -10.70
CA VAL A 234 -3.28 13.10 -11.75
C VAL A 234 -1.78 13.10 -11.50
N ILE A 235 -1.03 12.77 -12.54
CA ILE A 235 0.42 12.81 -12.58
C ILE A 235 0.80 13.72 -13.75
N GLN A 236 1.74 14.63 -13.55
CA GLN A 236 2.32 15.43 -14.62
C GLN A 236 3.74 14.93 -14.89
N SER A 237 4.02 14.57 -16.15
CA SER A 237 5.36 14.59 -16.71
C SER A 237 5.57 15.93 -17.41
N ASP A 238 6.76 16.51 -17.24
CA ASP A 238 7.21 17.54 -18.16
C ASP A 238 7.59 16.88 -19.50
N ASP A 239 6.58 16.68 -20.35
CA ASP A 239 6.83 16.38 -21.76
C ASP A 239 7.40 17.64 -22.42
N GLN A 240 8.66 17.57 -22.88
CA GLN A 240 9.22 18.58 -23.79
C GLN A 240 8.53 18.56 -25.16
#